data_AF-A0A2T4V4Z9-F1
#
_entry.id   AF-A0A2T4V4Z9-F1
#
_cell.length_a   1.000
_cell.length_b   1.000
_cell.length_c   1.000
_cell.angle_alpha   90.00
_cell.angle_beta   90.00
_cell.angle_gamma   90.00
#
_symmetry.space_group_name_H-M   'P 1'
#
loop_
_entity.id
_entity.type
_entity.pdbx_description
1 polymer ?
#
loop_
_entity_poly.entity_id
_entity_poly.type
_entity_poly.pdbx_seq_one_letter_code
_entity_poly.pdbx_strand_id
1 'polypeptide(L)'
;MLVSRSPVGEWLVGFDARELWLDVGRQWEASRRGLYLLREDARKPLATDARVWPSLFGEGLPEAERERLALRDANLPDWRGPNPPLWDDLERMRNSLTSLGAVREAPYALVAVSWHWDGKPEEGTWQGGPYREPTVPAMREEGWKLLGYDVADGGLISGLSNCGYTEAEAASLRAKWAGHLNEHHLLGDLERALEFREVSDRRVPEHAPFFVFGLWLIEEHR
;
A
#
# COMPACT_ATOMS: atom_id res chain seq x y z
N MET A 1 6.47 -23.76 27.79
CA MET A 1 5.43 -24.18 26.84
C MET A 1 5.61 -23.36 25.57
N LEU A 2 5.96 -23.99 24.44
CA LEU A 2 6.00 -23.32 23.15
C LEU A 2 4.57 -23.29 22.60
N VAL A 3 3.94 -22.12 22.58
CA VAL A 3 2.64 -21.95 21.93
C VAL A 3 2.88 -22.03 20.43
N SER A 4 2.38 -23.09 19.80
CA SER A 4 2.38 -23.22 18.34
C SER A 4 1.53 -22.08 17.77
N ARG A 5 2.16 -21.09 17.14
CA ARG A 5 1.43 -20.02 16.43
C ARG A 5 0.63 -20.65 15.29
N SER A 6 -0.63 -20.23 15.13
CA SER A 6 -1.43 -20.57 13.95
C SER A 6 -0.71 -20.12 12.68
N PRO A 7 -0.83 -20.85 11.56
CA PRO A 7 -0.25 -20.41 10.29
C PRO A 7 -0.83 -19.04 9.92
N VAL A 8 0.04 -18.09 9.60
CA VAL A 8 -0.35 -16.80 9.04
C VAL A 8 -0.83 -17.02 7.62
N GLY A 9 -2.03 -16.54 7.32
CA GLY A 9 -2.58 -16.64 5.98
C GLY A 9 -2.13 -15.49 5.08
N GLU A 10 -2.17 -15.72 3.78
CA GLU A 10 -1.91 -14.74 2.73
C GLU A 10 -3.02 -14.84 1.67
N TRP A 11 -3.54 -13.69 1.23
CA TRP A 11 -4.52 -13.59 0.16
C TRP A 11 -4.11 -12.48 -0.81
N LEU A 12 -4.04 -12.76 -2.10
CA LEU A 12 -3.76 -11.72 -3.09
C LEU A 12 -5.03 -10.91 -3.35
N VAL A 13 -5.01 -9.62 -3.04
CA VAL A 13 -6.22 -8.76 -3.02
C VAL A 13 -6.33 -7.83 -4.23
N GLY A 14 -5.24 -7.62 -4.96
CA GLY A 14 -5.29 -6.96 -6.26
C GLY A 14 -3.93 -6.46 -6.76
N PHE A 15 -3.99 -5.70 -7.84
CA PHE A 15 -2.85 -5.16 -8.57
C PHE A 15 -2.97 -3.66 -8.75
N ASP A 16 -1.82 -2.99 -8.91
CA ASP A 16 -1.79 -1.57 -9.25
C ASP A 16 -0.54 -1.23 -10.07
N ALA A 17 -0.56 -0.04 -10.66
CA ALA A 17 0.61 0.59 -11.29
C ALA A 17 0.89 1.89 -10.56
N ARG A 18 2.09 2.00 -9.99
CA ARG A 18 2.47 3.09 -9.10
C ARG A 18 3.62 3.90 -9.66
N GLU A 19 3.54 5.21 -9.45
CA GLU A 19 4.50 6.15 -10.01
C GLU A 19 5.90 5.99 -9.41
N LEU A 20 6.95 6.20 -10.21
CA LEU A 20 8.32 6.29 -9.72
C LEU A 20 8.98 7.66 -9.99
N TRP A 21 8.36 8.54 -10.78
CA TRP A 21 8.98 9.78 -11.26
C TRP A 21 8.76 11.00 -10.35
N LEU A 22 7.78 10.97 -9.43
CA LEU A 22 7.47 12.15 -8.65
C LEU A 22 8.60 12.50 -7.70
N ASP A 23 8.91 13.80 -7.66
CA ASP A 23 9.90 14.38 -6.77
C ASP A 23 9.41 14.29 -5.32
N VAL A 24 9.97 13.34 -4.60
CA VAL A 24 9.66 13.09 -3.19
C VAL A 24 10.04 14.30 -2.34
N GLY A 25 11.11 15.04 -2.66
CA GLY A 25 11.51 16.22 -1.88
C GLY A 25 10.43 17.30 -1.89
N ARG A 26 9.75 17.47 -3.03
CA ARG A 26 8.63 18.41 -3.17
C ARG A 26 7.34 17.92 -2.54
N GLN A 27 7.05 16.62 -2.59
CA GLN A 27 5.81 16.07 -2.03
C GLN A 27 5.87 15.80 -0.52
N TRP A 28 7.08 15.54 -0.02
CA TRP A 28 7.41 15.18 1.34
C TRP A 28 8.43 16.16 1.91
N GLU A 29 8.00 17.40 2.06
CA GLU A 29 8.75 18.41 2.80
C GLU A 29 8.96 17.98 4.27
N ALA A 30 9.94 18.58 4.94
CA ALA A 30 10.35 18.19 6.29
C ALA A 30 9.17 18.18 7.29
N SER A 31 8.27 19.15 7.22
CA SER A 31 7.08 19.22 8.07
C SER A 31 6.15 18.03 7.86
N ARG A 32 5.89 17.64 6.61
CA ARG A 32 5.08 16.48 6.26
C ARG A 32 5.75 15.18 6.70
N ARG A 33 7.06 15.03 6.49
CA ARG A 33 7.84 13.87 6.95
C ARG A 33 7.76 13.72 8.47
N GLY A 34 7.95 14.83 9.20
CA GLY A 34 7.86 14.85 10.66
C GLY A 34 6.47 14.48 11.18
N LEU A 35 5.42 14.90 10.47
CA LEU A 35 4.03 14.59 10.82
C LEU A 35 3.65 13.14 10.51
N TYR A 36 4.13 12.56 9.41
CA TYR A 36 3.58 11.31 8.88
C TYR A 36 4.53 10.12 8.86
N LEU A 37 5.84 10.31 9.08
CA LEU A 37 6.83 9.22 9.01
C LEU A 37 7.54 9.00 10.35
N LEU A 38 7.74 7.72 10.69
CA LEU A 38 8.65 7.28 11.75
C LEU A 38 10.12 7.19 11.31
N ARG A 39 10.43 7.45 10.04
CA ARG A 39 11.77 7.36 9.46
C ARG A 39 11.88 8.46 8.41
N GLU A 40 12.23 9.64 8.90
CA GLU A 40 12.22 10.89 8.13
C GLU A 40 13.28 10.92 7.02
N ASP A 41 14.26 10.02 7.03
CA ASP A 41 15.28 9.84 6.00
C ASP A 41 14.84 8.91 4.84
N ALA A 42 13.60 8.41 4.85
CA ALA A 42 13.08 7.56 3.78
C ALA A 42 13.13 8.26 2.42
N ARG A 43 13.79 7.67 1.42
CA ARG A 43 13.99 8.33 0.12
C ARG A 43 12.68 8.54 -0.61
N LYS A 44 11.84 7.51 -0.66
CA LYS A 44 10.49 7.50 -1.23
C LYS A 44 9.62 6.58 -0.37
N PRO A 45 8.71 7.12 0.46
CA PRO A 45 7.78 6.29 1.20
C PRO A 45 6.85 5.58 0.21
N LEU A 46 6.69 4.27 0.38
CA LEU A 46 5.75 3.45 -0.37
C LEU A 46 4.62 3.03 0.57
N ALA A 47 3.41 2.83 0.03
CA ALA A 47 2.24 2.42 0.78
C ALA A 47 1.17 1.84 -0.15
N THR A 48 0.18 1.12 0.39
CA THR A 48 -1.05 0.83 -0.34
C THR A 48 -1.85 2.11 -0.61
N ASP A 49 -1.69 3.09 0.27
CA ASP A 49 -2.34 4.39 0.22
C ASP A 49 -1.88 5.22 -0.99
N ALA A 50 -2.81 5.51 -1.90
CA ALA A 50 -2.54 6.29 -3.10
C ALA A 50 -2.11 7.74 -2.79
N ARG A 51 -2.45 8.31 -1.64
CA ARG A 51 -2.00 9.66 -1.23
C ARG A 51 -0.53 9.69 -0.80
N VAL A 52 0.04 8.52 -0.51
CA VAL A 52 1.46 8.34 -0.18
C VAL A 52 2.26 7.89 -1.40
N TRP A 53 1.74 6.91 -2.15
CA TRP A 53 2.33 6.40 -3.38
C TRP A 53 1.30 6.40 -4.52
N PRO A 54 1.23 7.43 -5.37
CA PRO A 54 0.13 7.57 -6.33
C PRO A 54 0.01 6.46 -7.37
N SER A 55 -1.23 6.18 -7.75
CA SER A 55 -1.57 5.25 -8.84
C SER A 55 -1.58 5.97 -10.19
N LEU A 56 -1.11 5.28 -11.22
CA LEU A 56 -1.18 5.72 -12.62
C LEU A 56 -2.62 5.80 -13.15
N PHE A 57 -3.60 5.26 -12.41
CA PHE A 57 -5.02 5.37 -12.72
C PHE A 57 -5.67 6.66 -12.16
N GLY A 58 -4.86 7.54 -11.56
CA GLY A 58 -5.25 8.89 -11.17
C GLY A 58 -5.37 9.11 -9.67
N GLU A 59 -5.48 8.05 -8.87
CA GLU A 59 -5.59 8.15 -7.42
C GLU A 59 -4.31 8.73 -6.80
N GLY A 60 -4.48 9.84 -6.06
CA GLY A 60 -3.39 10.50 -5.33
C GLY A 60 -2.41 11.30 -6.18
N LEU A 61 -2.53 11.27 -7.51
CA LEU A 61 -1.68 12.08 -8.38
C LEU A 61 -2.02 13.58 -8.22
N PRO A 62 -1.01 14.47 -8.15
CA PRO A 62 -1.24 15.91 -8.23
C PRO A 62 -1.98 16.30 -9.51
N GLU A 63 -2.81 17.33 -9.44
CA GLU A 63 -3.66 17.72 -10.56
C GLU A 63 -2.87 18.03 -11.85
N ALA A 64 -1.71 18.71 -11.71
CA ALA A 64 -0.82 18.99 -12.82
C ALA A 64 -0.29 17.71 -13.50
N GLU A 65 -0.09 16.63 -12.74
CA GLU A 65 0.35 15.34 -13.28
C GLU A 65 -0.80 14.59 -13.96
N ARG A 66 -2.01 14.67 -13.40
CA ARG A 66 -3.21 14.11 -14.05
C ARG A 66 -3.48 14.78 -15.40
N GLU A 67 -3.31 16.09 -15.47
CA GLU A 67 -3.39 16.86 -16.72
C GLU A 67 -2.27 16.48 -17.70
N ARG A 68 -1.01 16.46 -17.23
CA ARG A 68 0.16 16.07 -18.06
C ARG A 68 0.01 14.69 -18.68
N LEU A 69 -0.59 13.76 -17.95
CA LEU A 69 -0.80 12.37 -18.37
C LEU A 69 -2.15 12.15 -19.09
N ALA A 70 -2.93 13.20 -19.34
CA ALA A 70 -4.26 13.13 -19.94
C ALA A 70 -5.22 12.15 -19.23
N LEU A 71 -5.09 12.02 -17.90
CA LEU A 71 -5.90 11.09 -17.09
C LEU A 71 -7.31 11.59 -16.82
N ARG A 72 -7.62 12.86 -17.08
CA ARG A 72 -8.98 13.41 -16.89
C ARG A 72 -10.00 12.80 -17.84
N ASP A 73 -9.56 12.55 -19.08
CA ASP A 73 -10.39 12.00 -20.15
C ASP A 73 -10.09 10.51 -20.39
N ALA A 74 -9.32 9.89 -19.49
CA ALA A 74 -9.00 8.47 -19.58
C ALA A 74 -10.25 7.62 -19.40
N ASN A 75 -10.54 6.78 -20.40
CA ASN A 75 -11.63 5.81 -20.33
C ASN A 75 -11.20 4.59 -19.53
N LEU A 76 -11.19 4.73 -18.20
CA LEU A 76 -11.00 3.60 -17.29
C LEU A 76 -12.32 2.83 -17.14
N PRO A 77 -12.27 1.49 -16.99
CA PRO A 77 -13.48 0.71 -16.73
C PRO A 77 -14.09 1.10 -15.38
N ASP A 78 -15.42 1.15 -15.34
CA ASP A 78 -16.17 1.41 -14.10
C ASP A 78 -15.87 0.38 -13.00
N TRP A 79 -15.56 -0.86 -13.39
CA TRP A 79 -15.21 -1.95 -12.49
C TRP A 79 -13.77 -2.39 -12.66
N ARG A 80 -12.98 -2.29 -11.57
CA ARG A 80 -11.61 -2.78 -11.49
C ARG A 80 -11.46 -4.04 -10.66
N GLY A 81 -12.39 -4.28 -9.74
CA GLY A 81 -12.36 -5.39 -8.80
C GLY A 81 -13.09 -5.03 -7.51
N PRO A 82 -13.23 -5.99 -6.59
CA PRO A 82 -13.95 -5.80 -5.33
C PRO A 82 -13.19 -4.91 -4.34
N ASN A 83 -11.87 -4.74 -4.51
CA ASN A 83 -10.99 -3.98 -3.63
C ASN A 83 -10.53 -2.66 -4.29
N PRO A 84 -11.41 -1.67 -4.55
CA PRO A 84 -10.99 -0.42 -5.18
C PRO A 84 -9.94 0.31 -4.30
N PRO A 85 -8.92 0.95 -4.91
CA PRO A 85 -8.73 1.17 -6.35
C PRO A 85 -7.98 0.04 -7.07
N LEU A 86 -7.69 -1.08 -6.40
CA LEU A 86 -6.91 -2.19 -6.96
C LEU A 86 -7.68 -2.92 -8.07
N TRP A 87 -6.89 -3.49 -8.97
CA TRP A 87 -7.38 -4.35 -10.04
C TRP A 87 -7.43 -5.81 -9.59
N ASP A 88 -8.51 -6.52 -9.90
CA ASP A 88 -8.60 -7.96 -9.65
C ASP A 88 -7.89 -8.81 -10.71
N ASP A 89 -7.56 -8.23 -11.87
CA ASP A 89 -6.96 -8.93 -13.02
C ASP A 89 -5.74 -8.16 -13.53
N LEU A 90 -4.57 -8.79 -13.43
CA LEU A 90 -3.26 -8.23 -13.79
C LEU A 90 -3.18 -7.92 -15.30
N GLU A 91 -3.69 -8.79 -16.15
CA GLU A 91 -3.65 -8.59 -17.59
C GLU A 91 -4.65 -7.51 -18.02
N ARG A 92 -5.82 -7.45 -17.39
CA ARG A 92 -6.79 -6.36 -17.61
C ARG A 92 -6.21 -5.01 -17.20
N MET A 93 -5.48 -4.97 -16.08
CA MET A 93 -4.76 -3.76 -15.65
C MET A 93 -3.69 -3.36 -16.67
N ARG A 94 -2.84 -4.29 -17.12
CA ARG A 94 -1.79 -4.04 -18.13
C ARG A 94 -2.35 -3.52 -19.45
N ASN A 95 -3.44 -4.11 -19.92
CA ASN A 95 -4.13 -3.66 -21.13
C ASN A 95 -4.68 -2.24 -20.96
N SER A 96 -5.20 -1.91 -19.77
CA SER A 96 -5.67 -0.56 -19.46
C SER A 96 -4.51 0.44 -19.39
N LEU A 97 -3.35 0.08 -18.82
CA LEU A 97 -2.16 0.95 -18.88
C LEU A 97 -1.70 1.20 -20.31
N THR A 98 -1.78 0.19 -21.17
CA THR A 98 -1.38 0.30 -22.58
C THR A 98 -2.25 1.33 -23.32
N SER A 99 -3.52 1.48 -22.95
CA SER A 99 -4.41 2.48 -23.54
C SER A 99 -4.21 3.91 -22.99
N LEU A 100 -3.50 4.08 -21.87
CA LEU A 100 -3.24 5.39 -21.24
C LEU A 100 -2.10 6.20 -21.89
N GLY A 101 -1.58 5.79 -23.05
CA GLY A 101 -0.70 6.60 -23.90
C GLY A 101 0.51 7.17 -23.16
N ALA A 102 0.50 8.49 -22.91
CA ALA A 102 1.59 9.27 -22.31
C ALA A 102 2.08 8.75 -20.94
N VAL A 103 1.25 7.98 -20.23
CA VAL A 103 1.63 7.29 -18.99
C VAL A 103 2.84 6.36 -19.19
N ARG A 104 2.99 5.78 -20.38
CA ARG A 104 4.09 4.85 -20.70
C ARG A 104 5.47 5.50 -20.76
N GLU A 105 5.53 6.82 -20.95
CA GLU A 105 6.79 7.55 -21.04
C GLU A 105 7.34 7.91 -19.66
N ALA A 106 6.58 7.71 -18.59
CA ALA A 106 6.99 8.00 -17.22
C ALA A 106 7.38 6.71 -16.48
N PRO A 107 8.46 6.69 -15.67
CA PRO A 107 8.87 5.51 -14.92
C PRO A 107 7.81 5.02 -13.90
N TYR A 108 7.44 3.74 -13.93
CA TYR A 108 6.45 3.19 -12.99
C TYR A 108 6.80 1.77 -12.53
N ALA A 109 6.19 1.35 -11.43
CA ALA A 109 6.24 -0.02 -10.93
C ALA A 109 4.87 -0.68 -11.09
N LEU A 110 4.84 -1.91 -11.59
CA LEU A 110 3.67 -2.77 -11.41
C LEU A 110 3.80 -3.49 -10.07
N VAL A 111 2.73 -3.46 -9.29
CA VAL A 111 2.70 -4.07 -7.96
C VAL A 111 1.51 -4.99 -7.77
N ALA A 112 1.73 -6.02 -6.99
CA ALA A 112 0.70 -6.86 -6.39
C ALA A 112 0.56 -6.50 -4.91
N VAL A 113 -0.67 -6.56 -4.40
CA VAL A 113 -1.00 -6.31 -3.00
C VAL A 113 -1.59 -7.57 -2.40
N SER A 114 -0.97 -8.10 -1.35
CA SER A 114 -1.52 -9.21 -0.56
C SER A 114 -2.02 -8.71 0.78
N TRP A 115 -3.02 -9.38 1.34
CA TRP A 115 -3.46 -9.21 2.72
C TRP A 115 -2.97 -10.40 3.56
N HIS A 116 -2.42 -10.10 4.75
CA HIS A 116 -1.95 -11.09 5.71
C HIS A 116 -2.74 -11.04 7.02
N TRP A 117 -2.98 -12.20 7.63
CA TRP A 117 -3.73 -12.30 8.88
C TRP A 117 -3.24 -13.44 9.78
N ASP A 118 -3.36 -13.24 11.09
CA ASP A 118 -2.91 -14.11 12.17
C ASP A 118 -4.05 -14.97 12.74
N GLY A 119 -4.73 -15.76 11.92
CA GLY A 119 -5.82 -16.61 12.44
C GLY A 119 -6.64 -17.33 11.38
N LYS A 120 -7.78 -17.92 11.79
CA LYS A 120 -8.83 -18.22 10.82
C LYS A 120 -9.70 -16.98 10.71
N PRO A 121 -10.08 -16.56 9.51
CA PRO A 121 -11.15 -15.60 9.39
C PRO A 121 -12.38 -16.14 10.11
N GLU A 122 -12.93 -15.40 11.06
CA GLU A 122 -14.23 -15.78 11.59
C GLU A 122 -15.24 -15.64 10.45
N GLU A 123 -15.84 -16.78 10.04
CA GLU A 123 -16.98 -16.78 9.13
C GLU A 123 -18.10 -15.96 9.78
N GLY A 124 -18.38 -14.76 9.25
CA GLY A 124 -19.58 -14.00 9.62
C GLY A 124 -19.38 -12.63 10.28
N THR A 125 -18.16 -12.19 10.56
CA THR A 125 -17.89 -10.85 11.14
C THR A 125 -16.93 -10.02 10.28
N TRP A 126 -17.01 -10.20 8.96
CA TRP A 126 -16.25 -9.40 8.00
C TRP A 126 -16.78 -7.96 7.98
N GLN A 127 -16.32 -7.14 8.94
CA GLN A 127 -16.61 -5.71 8.97
C GLN A 127 -15.35 -4.95 8.56
N GLY A 128 -15.29 -4.55 7.28
CA GLY A 128 -14.36 -3.53 6.79
C GLY A 128 -12.99 -4.02 6.30
N GLY A 129 -12.78 -5.31 6.08
CA GLY A 129 -11.51 -5.82 5.52
C GLY A 129 -11.40 -5.74 4.00
N PRO A 130 -10.29 -6.25 3.43
CA PRO A 130 -10.16 -6.50 1.99
C PRO A 130 -10.98 -7.71 1.55
N TYR A 131 -11.74 -7.56 0.47
CA TYR A 131 -12.59 -8.62 -0.04
C TYR A 131 -11.71 -9.76 -0.57
N ARG A 132 -12.24 -10.98 -0.49
CA ARG A 132 -11.52 -12.23 -0.78
C ARG A 132 -11.92 -12.89 -2.07
N GLU A 133 -12.61 -12.21 -2.97
CA GLU A 133 -12.80 -12.77 -4.31
C GLU A 133 -11.41 -12.99 -4.93
N PRO A 134 -11.26 -14.07 -5.71
CA PRO A 134 -9.98 -14.41 -6.31
C PRO A 134 -9.56 -13.34 -7.31
N THR A 135 -8.27 -13.04 -7.29
CA THR A 135 -7.58 -12.27 -8.32
C THR A 135 -7.18 -13.17 -9.50
N VAL A 136 -6.75 -12.57 -10.61
CA VAL A 136 -6.17 -13.24 -11.78
C VAL A 136 -4.80 -12.64 -12.06
N PRO A 137 -3.69 -13.35 -11.78
CA PRO A 137 -3.62 -14.67 -11.13
C PRO A 137 -4.09 -14.65 -9.67
N ALA A 138 -4.53 -15.78 -9.13
CA ALA A 138 -5.06 -15.87 -7.76
C ALA A 138 -3.97 -15.99 -6.68
N MET A 139 -2.74 -16.29 -7.09
CA MET A 139 -1.58 -16.39 -6.21
C MET A 139 -0.45 -15.53 -6.78
N ARG A 140 0.40 -15.01 -5.89
CA ARG A 140 1.63 -14.36 -6.32
C ARG A 140 2.58 -15.35 -6.99
N GLU A 141 3.30 -14.88 -7.99
CA GLU A 141 4.36 -15.65 -8.62
C GLU A 141 5.63 -15.63 -7.76
N GLU A 142 6.44 -16.69 -7.82
CA GLU A 142 7.69 -16.81 -7.05
C GLU A 142 8.73 -15.73 -7.40
N GLY A 143 8.65 -15.16 -8.61
CA GLY A 143 9.57 -14.13 -9.08
C GLY A 143 9.28 -12.72 -8.56
N TRP A 144 8.12 -12.47 -7.96
CA TRP A 144 7.78 -11.13 -7.46
C TRP A 144 8.56 -10.80 -6.20
N LYS A 145 9.13 -9.60 -6.16
CA LYS A 145 9.99 -9.15 -5.05
C LYS A 145 9.16 -8.45 -3.99
N LEU A 146 9.21 -8.94 -2.74
CA LEU A 146 8.63 -8.21 -1.61
C LEU A 146 9.33 -6.86 -1.41
N LEU A 147 8.57 -5.77 -1.45
CA LEU A 147 9.00 -4.42 -1.12
C LEU A 147 8.90 -4.14 0.38
N GLY A 148 7.99 -4.82 1.07
CA GLY A 148 7.75 -4.71 2.51
C GLY A 148 6.26 -4.78 2.84
N TYR A 149 5.93 -4.52 4.10
CA TYR A 149 4.57 -4.54 4.62
C TYR A 149 4.11 -3.13 5.01
N ASP A 150 2.90 -2.78 4.58
CA ASP A 150 2.16 -1.61 5.04
C ASP A 150 1.07 -2.05 6.02
N VAL A 151 0.60 -1.12 6.84
CA VAL A 151 -0.51 -1.31 7.78
C VAL A 151 -1.56 -0.25 7.47
N ALA A 152 -2.68 -0.67 6.87
CA ALA A 152 -3.70 0.24 6.35
C ALA A 152 -5.12 -0.22 6.70
N ASP A 153 -6.08 0.70 6.70
CA ASP A 153 -7.50 0.37 6.94
C ASP A 153 -8.16 -0.31 5.71
N GLY A 154 -9.46 -0.59 5.80
CA GLY A 154 -10.24 -1.14 4.69
C GLY A 154 -10.31 -0.26 3.44
N GLY A 155 -10.06 1.04 3.58
CA GLY A 155 -9.93 2.00 2.48
C GLY A 155 -8.50 2.17 1.97
N LEU A 156 -7.57 1.31 2.41
CA LEU A 156 -6.14 1.36 2.13
C LEU A 156 -5.44 2.64 2.63
N ILE A 157 -6.02 3.35 3.60
CA ILE A 157 -5.38 4.50 4.24
C ILE A 157 -4.32 4.00 5.21
N SER A 158 -3.06 4.38 4.97
CA SER A 158 -1.93 3.84 5.72
C SER A 158 -1.84 4.45 7.13
N GLY A 159 -1.95 3.60 8.15
CA GLY A 159 -1.69 3.95 9.56
C GLY A 159 -0.20 4.20 9.84
N LEU A 160 0.68 3.71 8.96
CA LEU A 160 2.12 3.90 9.01
C LEU A 160 2.58 5.22 8.39
N SER A 161 1.88 5.70 7.35
CA SER A 161 2.33 6.86 6.55
C SER A 161 1.29 7.95 6.26
N ASN A 162 0.04 7.84 6.73
CA ASN A 162 -1.02 8.82 6.40
C ASN A 162 -2.04 9.13 7.53
N CYS A 163 -1.90 8.57 8.73
CA CYS A 163 -2.76 8.94 9.87
C CYS A 163 -2.15 10.01 10.80
N GLY A 164 -0.98 10.54 10.46
CA GLY A 164 -0.25 11.54 11.26
C GLY A 164 0.24 10.99 12.60
N TYR A 165 1.21 11.66 13.22
CA TYR A 165 1.72 11.39 14.56
C TYR A 165 1.79 12.69 15.33
N THR A 166 1.36 12.70 16.58
CA THR A 166 1.76 13.78 17.49
C THR A 166 3.27 13.67 17.77
N GLU A 167 3.91 14.77 18.16
CA GLU A 167 5.36 14.78 18.41
C GLU A 167 5.77 13.77 19.49
N ALA A 168 4.98 13.66 20.57
CA ALA A 168 5.24 12.71 21.65
C ALA A 168 5.08 11.25 21.20
N GLU A 169 4.05 10.93 20.42
CA GLU A 169 3.85 9.61 19.83
C GLU A 169 4.98 9.27 18.86
N ALA A 170 5.33 10.20 17.97
CA ALA A 170 6.40 10.03 17.00
C ALA A 170 7.72 9.71 17.71
N ALA A 171 8.11 10.49 18.74
CA ALA A 171 9.34 10.23 19.48
C ALA A 171 9.39 8.81 20.06
N SER A 172 8.31 8.37 20.73
CA SER A 172 8.23 7.04 21.33
C SER A 172 8.20 5.93 20.27
N LEU A 173 7.44 6.11 19.19
CA LEU A 173 7.29 5.10 18.15
C LEU A 173 8.54 5.01 17.28
N ARG A 174 9.23 6.12 16.98
CA ARG A 174 10.51 6.11 16.26
C ARG A 174 11.56 5.31 17.01
N ALA A 175 11.69 5.52 18.32
CA ALA A 175 12.65 4.80 19.15
C ALA A 175 12.44 3.28 19.10
N LYS A 176 11.19 2.82 18.96
CA LYS A 176 10.85 1.40 18.89
C LYS A 176 10.87 0.84 17.46
N TRP A 177 10.30 1.56 16.50
CA TRP A 177 9.90 1.03 15.20
C TRP A 177 10.81 1.44 14.04
N ALA A 178 11.57 2.53 14.15
CA ALA A 178 12.37 3.00 13.01
C ALA A 178 13.36 1.95 12.51
N GLY A 179 13.94 1.13 13.41
CA GLY A 179 14.84 0.04 13.06
C GLY A 179 14.17 -1.17 12.38
N HIS A 180 12.84 -1.23 12.34
CA HIS A 180 12.07 -2.26 11.64
C HIS A 180 11.58 -1.80 10.26
N LEU A 181 11.81 -0.52 9.92
CA LEU A 181 11.40 0.07 8.66
C LEU A 181 12.55 0.05 7.65
N ASN A 182 12.27 -0.41 6.44
CA ASN A 182 13.22 -0.44 5.34
C ASN A 182 13.33 0.91 4.63
N GLU A 183 14.14 1.01 3.58
CA GLU A 183 14.40 2.24 2.82
C GLU A 183 13.18 2.96 2.23
N HIS A 184 12.04 2.26 2.15
CA HIS A 184 10.75 2.73 1.65
C HIS A 184 9.74 3.08 2.76
N HIS A 185 10.16 3.11 4.02
CA HIS A 185 9.26 3.32 5.16
C HIS A 185 8.24 2.18 5.37
N LEU A 186 8.50 0.99 4.80
CA LEU A 186 7.68 -0.20 5.00
C LEU A 186 8.29 -1.10 6.08
N LEU A 187 7.46 -1.88 6.77
CA LEU A 187 7.93 -2.89 7.72
C LEU A 187 8.59 -4.04 6.95
N GLY A 188 9.81 -4.42 7.36
CA GLY A 188 10.57 -5.49 6.69
C GLY A 188 10.17 -6.91 7.10
N ASP A 189 9.35 -7.05 8.13
CA ASP A 189 9.01 -8.33 8.75
C ASP A 189 7.50 -8.41 9.04
N LEU A 190 6.91 -9.57 8.77
CA LEU A 190 5.47 -9.78 8.89
C LEU A 190 4.99 -9.80 10.34
N GLU A 191 5.78 -10.37 11.26
CA GLU A 191 5.44 -10.36 12.69
C GLU A 191 5.43 -8.92 13.22
N ARG A 192 6.41 -8.11 12.83
CA ARG A 192 6.42 -6.67 13.15
C ARG A 192 5.25 -5.91 12.54
N ALA A 193 4.82 -6.27 11.34
CA ALA A 193 3.62 -5.68 10.72
C ALA A 193 2.34 -6.02 11.49
N LEU A 194 2.16 -7.27 11.92
CA LEU A 194 1.03 -7.69 12.75
C LEU A 194 1.05 -7.02 14.13
N GLU A 195 2.22 -6.88 14.75
CA GLU A 195 2.34 -6.12 16.00
C GLU A 195 2.03 -4.62 15.80
N PHE A 196 2.41 -4.04 14.67
CA PHE A 196 2.15 -2.63 14.36
C PHE A 196 0.68 -2.38 14.02
N ARG A 197 -0.05 -3.36 13.45
CA ARG A 197 -1.52 -3.32 13.29
C ARG A 197 -2.19 -2.94 14.60
N GLU A 198 -1.86 -3.65 15.68
CA GLU A 198 -2.41 -3.40 17.03
C GLU A 198 -2.05 -2.01 17.56
N VAL A 199 -0.92 -1.45 17.14
CA VAL A 199 -0.55 -0.07 17.47
C VAL A 199 -1.44 0.90 16.71
N SER A 200 -1.63 0.72 15.40
CA SER A 200 -2.50 1.54 14.57
C SER A 200 -3.95 1.51 15.06
N ASP A 201 -4.50 0.33 15.36
CA ASP A 201 -5.87 0.17 15.87
C ASP A 201 -6.13 0.98 17.14
N ARG A 202 -5.18 0.98 18.08
CA ARG A 202 -5.31 1.74 19.32
C ARG A 202 -5.12 3.25 19.12
N ARG A 203 -4.27 3.62 18.17
CA ARG A 203 -3.83 5.01 17.99
C ARG A 203 -4.80 5.81 17.12
N VAL A 204 -5.49 5.14 16.19
CA VAL A 204 -6.37 5.76 15.20
C VAL A 204 -7.70 4.98 15.14
N PRO A 205 -8.50 4.99 16.24
CA PRO A 205 -9.69 4.16 16.37
C PRO A 205 -10.77 4.45 15.31
N GLU A 206 -10.80 5.66 14.73
CA GLU A 206 -11.71 6.05 13.65
C GLU A 206 -11.41 5.35 12.32
N HIS A 207 -10.19 4.81 12.15
CA HIS A 207 -9.77 4.03 10.99
C HIS A 207 -9.66 2.52 11.29
N ALA A 208 -9.80 2.11 12.55
CA ALA A 208 -9.77 0.71 12.91
C ALA A 208 -11.01 -0.04 12.35
N PRO A 209 -10.89 -1.31 11.95
CA PRO A 209 -9.68 -2.14 12.02
C PRO A 209 -8.65 -1.83 10.91
N PHE A 210 -7.37 -1.90 11.27
CA PHE A 210 -6.25 -1.94 10.34
C PHE A 210 -5.92 -3.38 9.92
N PHE A 211 -5.29 -3.51 8.75
CA PHE A 211 -4.89 -4.76 8.13
C PHE A 211 -3.44 -4.67 7.67
N VAL A 212 -2.79 -5.83 7.56
CA VAL A 212 -1.40 -5.93 7.10
C VAL A 212 -1.39 -6.26 5.61
N PHE A 213 -0.75 -5.39 4.82
CA PHE A 213 -0.63 -5.57 3.38
C PHE A 213 0.80 -5.80 2.95
N GLY A 214 1.06 -6.86 2.19
CA GLY A 214 2.33 -7.07 1.51
C GLY A 214 2.33 -6.36 0.16
N LEU A 215 3.37 -5.57 -0.11
CA LEU A 215 3.60 -4.92 -1.41
C LEU A 215 4.65 -5.70 -2.19
N TRP A 216 4.27 -6.23 -3.35
CA TRP A 216 5.12 -7.07 -4.19
C TRP A 216 5.41 -6.38 -5.51
N LEU A 217 6.67 -6.14 -5.82
CA LEU A 217 7.11 -5.65 -7.11
C LEU A 217 7.03 -6.77 -8.15
N ILE A 218 6.23 -6.54 -9.18
CA ILE A 218 6.10 -7.42 -10.34
C ILE A 218 7.21 -7.05 -11.34
N GLU A 219 7.26 -5.77 -11.73
CA GLU A 219 8.26 -5.25 -12.67
C GLU A 219 8.36 -3.72 -12.58
N GLU A 220 9.52 -3.17 -12.99
CA GLU A 220 9.73 -1.73 -13.17
C GLU A 220 9.83 -1.40 -14.65
N HIS A 221 9.18 -0.31 -15.05
CA HIS A 221 9.30 0.31 -16.36
C HIS A 221 10.03 1.65 -16.19
N ARG A 222 11.10 1.87 -16.94
CA ARG A 222 12.00 3.03 -16.83
C ARG A 222 12.13 3.78 -18.13
#